data_AF-G5S728-F1
#
_entry.id   AF-G5S728-F1
#
_cell.length_a   1.000
_cell.length_b   1.000
_cell.length_c   1.000
_cell.angle_alpha   90.00
_cell.angle_beta   90.00
_cell.angle_gamma   90.00
#
_symmetry.space_group_name_H-M   'P 1'
#
loop_
_entity.id
_entity.type
_entity.pdbx_description
1 polymer ?
#
loop_
_entity_poly.entity_id
_entity_poly.type
_entity_poly.pdbx_seq_one_letter_code
_entity_poly.pdbx_strand_id
1 'polypeptide(L)' 'MLKDNQKHNESVAPNSAFLSELQRALPEFFTADRYNEQGELIAKGGFDLAKFESAR' A
#
# COMPACT_ATOMS: atom_id res chain seq x y z
N MET A 1 -25.48 -3.50 -12.73
CA MET A 1 -24.33 -4.43 -12.88
C MET A 1 -22.99 -3.73 -12.71
N LEU A 2 -22.53 -2.87 -13.63
CA LEU A 2 -21.20 -2.22 -13.51
C LEU A 2 -21.09 -1.26 -12.29
N LYS A 3 -22.12 -0.45 -12.07
CA LYS A 3 -22.24 0.45 -10.90
C LYS A 3 -22.27 -0.30 -9.57
N ASP A 4 -22.92 -1.46 -9.55
CA ASP A 4 -23.05 -2.27 -8.33
C ASP A 4 -21.73 -2.95 -7.97
N ASN A 5 -20.97 -3.40 -8.99
CA ASN A 5 -19.62 -3.93 -8.79
C ASN A 5 -18.62 -2.86 -8.33
N GLN A 6 -18.73 -1.62 -8.82
CA GLN A 6 -17.89 -0.51 -8.35
C GLN A 6 -18.17 -0.20 -6.87
N LYS A 7 -19.44 -0.09 -6.48
CA LYS A 7 -19.83 0.07 -5.07
C LYS A 7 -19.40 -1.11 -4.19
N HIS A 8 -19.47 -2.34 -4.71
CA HIS A 8 -19.00 -3.51 -3.99
C HIS A 8 -17.49 -3.42 -3.75
N ASN A 9 -16.71 -3.10 -4.78
CA ASN A 9 -15.25 -2.92 -4.67
C ASN A 9 -14.86 -1.78 -3.70
N GLU A 10 -15.65 -0.71 -3.62
CA GLU A 10 -15.47 0.36 -2.63
C GLU A 10 -15.76 -0.11 -1.19
N SER A 11 -16.67 -1.08 -1.02
CA SER A 11 -17.04 -1.65 0.28
C SER A 11 -16.17 -2.83 0.72
N VAL A 12 -15.43 -3.44 -0.22
CA VAL A 12 -14.50 -4.52 0.07
C VAL A 12 -13.26 -3.91 0.71
N ALA A 13 -13.10 -4.13 2.01
CA ALA A 13 -11.88 -3.78 2.72
C ALA A 13 -10.69 -4.39 1.96
N PRO A 14 -9.61 -3.62 1.71
CA PRO A 14 -8.42 -4.16 1.09
C PRO A 14 -8.02 -5.43 1.84
N ASN A 15 -7.85 -6.54 1.11
CA ASN A 15 -7.18 -7.72 1.61
C ASN A 15 -5.72 -7.30 1.89
N SER A 16 -5.52 -6.75 3.09
CA SER A 16 -4.23 -6.32 3.59
C SER A 16 -3.34 -7.51 3.96
N ALA A 17 -3.85 -8.76 3.90
CA ALA A 17 -3.06 -9.95 4.18
C ALA A 17 -1.92 -10.08 3.16
N PHE A 18 -2.22 -9.92 1.87
CA PHE A 18 -1.19 -9.96 0.83
C PHE A 18 -0.12 -8.86 1.01
N LEU A 19 -0.54 -7.61 1.24
CA LEU A 19 0.42 -6.51 1.47
C LEU A 19 1.22 -6.70 2.76
N SER A 20 0.61 -7.25 3.81
CA SER A 20 1.29 -7.54 5.07
C SER A 20 2.31 -8.67 4.93
N GLU A 21 1.98 -9.71 4.18
CA GLU A 21 2.91 -10.79 3.84
C GLU A 21 4.06 -10.27 2.98
N LEU A 22 3.76 -9.47 1.96
CA LEU A 22 4.76 -8.85 1.10
C LEU A 22 5.71 -7.93 1.89
N GLN A 23 5.18 -7.14 2.83
CA GLN A 23 5.99 -6.27 3.70
C GLN A 23 6.89 -7.05 4.65
N ARG A 24 6.44 -8.22 5.13
CA ARG A 24 7.27 -9.11 5.96
C ARG A 24 8.38 -9.77 5.16
N ALA A 25 8.09 -10.16 3.91
CA ALA A 25 9.03 -10.85 3.05
C ALA A 25 10.09 -9.92 2.44
N LEU A 26 9.68 -8.69 2.10
CA LEU A 26 10.46 -7.72 1.32
C LEU A 26 10.43 -6.31 1.96
N PRO A 27 10.77 -6.16 3.25
CA PRO A 27 10.64 -4.88 3.96
C PRO A 27 11.50 -3.77 3.36
N GLU A 28 12.63 -4.10 2.76
CA GLU A 28 13.54 -3.16 2.12
C GLU A 28 12.92 -2.44 0.91
N PHE A 29 11.88 -3.01 0.31
CA PHE A 29 11.16 -2.42 -0.82
C PHE A 29 9.92 -1.64 -0.38
N PHE A 30 9.69 -1.44 0.92
CA PHE A 30 8.64 -0.56 1.41
C PHE A 30 9.20 0.80 1.81
N THR A 31 8.50 1.85 1.39
CA THR A 31 8.76 3.22 1.82
C THR A 31 8.07 3.48 3.17
N ALA A 32 8.67 4.35 3.98
CA ALA A 32 8.10 4.75 5.26
C ALA A 32 6.92 5.72 5.07
N ASP A 33 6.00 5.71 6.05
CA ASP A 33 4.95 6.71 6.18
C ASP A 33 5.58 8.12 6.30
N ARG A 34 4.98 9.09 5.62
CA ARG A 34 5.41 10.48 5.64
C ARG A 34 4.47 11.28 6.53
N TYR A 35 5.04 12.02 7.46
CA TYR A 35 4.32 12.88 8.41
C TYR A 35 4.72 14.34 8.21
N ASN A 36 3.79 15.25 8.47
CA ASN A 36 4.07 16.69 8.51
C ASN A 36 4.72 17.08 9.84
N GLU A 37 5.08 18.35 10.00
CA GLU A 37 5.69 18.89 11.22
C GLU A 37 4.79 18.78 12.46
N GLN A 38 3.47 18.67 12.27
CA GLN A 38 2.50 18.46 13.35
C GLN A 38 2.32 16.97 13.71
N GLY A 39 3.01 16.05 13.03
CA GLY A 39 2.88 14.61 13.24
C GLY A 39 1.66 13.98 12.58
N GLU A 40 0.96 14.69 11.68
CA GLU A 40 -0.15 14.16 10.91
C GLU A 40 0.37 13.43 9.66
N LEU A 41 -0.23 12.28 9.37
CA LEU A 41 0.10 11.47 8.21
C LEU A 41 -0.30 12.19 6.92
N ILE A 42 0.68 12.58 6.13
CA ILE A 42 0.49 13.21 4.81
C ILE A 42 0.52 12.19 3.66
N ALA A 43 1.23 11.07 3.83
CA ALA A 43 1.22 9.98 2.86
C ALA A 43 1.55 8.66 3.54
N LYS A 44 0.77 7.61 3.27
CA LYS A 44 1.16 6.25 3.63
C LYS A 44 2.32 5.79 2.75
N GLY A 45 3.32 5.21 3.39
CA GLY A 45 4.35 4.44 2.74
C GLY A 45 3.74 3.21 2.07
N GLY A 46 4.44 2.68 1.07
CA GLY A 46 3.97 1.58 0.25
C GLY A 46 5.11 0.87 -0.47
N PHE A 47 4.76 -0.17 -1.22
CA PHE A 47 5.71 -0.93 -2.01
C PHE A 47 6.30 -0.08 -3.13
N ASP A 48 7.62 0.00 -3.19
CA ASP A 48 8.39 0.69 -4.20
C ASP A 48 8.75 -0.28 -5.33
N LEU A 49 7.88 -0.34 -6.34
CA LEU A 49 8.06 -1.19 -7.49
C LEU A 49 9.34 -0.83 -8.28
N ALA A 50 9.69 0.45 -8.38
CA ALA A 50 10.88 0.88 -9.11
C ALA A 50 12.17 0.42 -8.41
N LYS A 51 12.20 0.51 -7.07
CA LYS A 51 13.31 -0.04 -6.28
C LYS A 51 13.41 -1.56 -6.43
N PHE A 52 12.28 -2.27 -6.48
CA PHE A 52 12.26 -3.71 -6.70
C PHE A 52 12.78 -4.09 -8.09
N GLU A 53 12.33 -3.42 -9.15
CA GLU A 53 12.75 -3.69 -10.53
C GLU A 53 14.23 -3.40 -10.76
N SER A 54 14.77 -2.35 -10.12
CA SER A 54 16.19 -2.00 -10.22
C SER A 54 17.12 -2.92 -9.42
N ALA A 55 16.60 -3.67 -8.45
CA ALA A 55 17.35 -4.67 -7.70
C ALA A 55 17.37 -6.05 -8.37
N ARG A 56 16.68 -6.21 -9.51
CA ARG A 56 16.52 -7.46 -10.25
C ARG A 56 17.48 -7.57 -11.43
#